data_AF-A0A0C9VE36-F1
#
_entry.id   AF-A0A0C9VE36-F1
#
_cell.length_a   1.000
_cell.length_b   1.000
_cell.length_c   1.000
_cell.angle_alpha   90.00
_cell.angle_beta   90.00
_cell.angle_gamma   90.00
#
_symmetry.space_group_name_H-M   'P 1'
#
loop_
_entity.id
_entity.type
_entity.pdbx_description
1 polymer ?
#
loop_
_entity_poly.entity_id
_entity_poly.type
_entity_poly.pdbx_seq_one_letter_code
_entity_poly.pdbx_strand_id
1 'polypeptide(L)'
;MSLTDEDIQHNKDLAVKLLNNFSYIYKDINDLRGMFEYRILGEVITRQFFNKKSHSEGILYSAAFNPIPLALIALVFTAVHIAIEQWKSGITSVSRRSFKETEYHPIYQQHLQGLDKWKNFNNNTTRALAKHQQNLYSLGSKFTGFNWKPNVSSDPFAEDHLAHAAATLDDDFDF
;
A
#
# COMPACT_ATOMS: atom_id res chain seq x y z
N MET A 1 -14.51 -22.86 11.60
CA MET A 1 -14.99 -22.26 12.86
C MET A 1 -15.88 -21.10 12.48
N SER A 2 -17.18 -21.14 12.82
CA SER A 2 -18.09 -20.01 12.55
C SER A 2 -17.82 -18.90 13.56
N LEU A 3 -17.86 -17.64 13.14
CA LEU A 3 -17.80 -16.49 14.05
C LEU A 3 -19.03 -16.49 14.96
N THR A 4 -18.86 -16.10 16.23
CA THR A 4 -19.98 -15.89 17.14
C THR A 4 -20.67 -14.55 16.86
N ASP A 5 -21.88 -14.34 17.35
CA ASP A 5 -22.58 -13.06 17.22
C ASP A 5 -21.83 -11.91 17.91
N GLU A 6 -21.14 -12.22 19.02
CA GLU A 6 -20.27 -11.28 19.73
C GLU A 6 -19.06 -10.88 18.86
N ASP A 7 -18.41 -11.84 18.19
CA ASP A 7 -17.29 -11.55 17.28
C ASP A 7 -17.73 -10.71 16.08
N ILE A 8 -18.94 -10.99 15.55
CA ILE A 8 -19.50 -10.24 14.43
C ILE A 8 -19.77 -8.79 14.85
N GLN A 9 -20.36 -8.58 16.02
CA GLN A 9 -20.65 -7.24 16.52
C GLN A 9 -19.35 -6.47 16.83
N HIS A 10 -18.38 -7.12 17.48
CA HIS A 10 -17.06 -6.54 17.73
C HIS A 10 -16.39 -6.07 16.44
N ASN A 11 -16.39 -6.90 15.39
CA ASN A 11 -15.79 -6.55 14.10
C ASN A 11 -16.51 -5.40 13.39
N LYS A 12 -17.85 -5.32 13.50
CA LYS A 12 -18.62 -4.19 12.98
C LYS A 12 -18.25 -2.87 13.67
N ASP A 13 -18.17 -2.89 14.99
CA ASP A 13 -17.82 -1.70 15.78
C ASP A 13 -16.39 -1.25 15.48
N LEU A 14 -15.47 -2.21 15.36
CA LEU A 14 -14.09 -1.94 14.95
C LEU A 14 -14.03 -1.37 13.52
N ALA A 15 -14.81 -1.91 12.59
CA ALA A 15 -14.86 -1.40 11.22
C ALA A 15 -15.35 0.05 11.16
N VAL A 16 -16.38 0.40 11.94
CA VAL A 16 -16.85 1.80 12.06
C VAL A 16 -15.74 2.70 12.59
N LYS A 17 -15.03 2.27 13.65
CA LYS A 17 -13.91 3.03 14.23
C LYS A 17 -12.78 3.24 13.21
N LEU A 18 -12.41 2.19 12.48
CA LEU A 18 -11.31 2.21 11.51
C LEU A 18 -11.62 3.11 10.30
N LEU A 19 -12.84 3.03 9.77
CA LEU A 19 -13.27 3.85 8.62
C LEU A 19 -13.43 5.33 8.98
N ASN A 20 -13.76 5.64 10.23
CA ASN A 20 -13.90 7.02 10.68
C ASN A 20 -12.57 7.78 10.50
N ASN A 21 -12.60 8.83 9.69
CA ASN A 21 -11.45 9.68 9.34
C ASN A 21 -10.20 8.89 8.90
N PHE A 22 -10.41 7.73 8.24
CA PHE A 22 -9.33 6.85 7.79
C PHE A 22 -8.36 6.44 8.91
N SER A 23 -8.83 6.23 10.14
CA SER A 23 -7.93 5.92 11.26
C SER A 23 -7.05 4.68 11.03
N TYR A 24 -7.46 3.75 10.15
CA TYR A 24 -6.65 2.61 9.70
C TYR A 24 -5.32 2.97 9.02
N ILE A 25 -5.09 4.23 8.63
CA ILE A 25 -3.77 4.65 8.10
C ILE A 25 -2.74 4.83 9.20
N TYR A 26 -3.16 4.98 10.46
CA TYR A 26 -2.26 5.22 11.59
C TYR A 26 -1.78 3.91 12.21
N LYS A 27 -0.52 3.89 12.63
CA LYS A 27 0.04 2.81 13.44
C LYS A 27 -0.67 2.67 14.79
N ASP A 28 -0.99 3.78 15.42
CA ASP A 28 -1.77 3.86 16.66
C ASP A 28 -3.01 4.72 16.43
N ILE A 29 -4.18 4.07 16.42
CA ILE A 29 -5.47 4.70 16.12
C ILE A 29 -6.03 5.51 17.29
N ASN A 30 -5.57 5.27 18.53
CA ASN A 30 -6.09 5.99 19.70
C ASN A 30 -5.40 7.34 19.86
N ASP A 31 -4.09 7.39 19.58
CA ASP A 31 -3.28 8.59 19.72
C ASP A 31 -2.97 9.27 18.37
N LEU A 32 -3.47 8.72 17.26
CA LEU A 32 -3.22 9.18 15.88
C LEU A 32 -1.73 9.32 15.57
N ARG A 33 -0.92 8.33 15.99
CA ARG A 33 0.53 8.32 15.80
C ARG A 33 0.95 7.39 14.67
N GLY A 34 1.99 7.78 13.93
CA GLY A 34 2.53 7.00 12.82
C GLY A 34 1.58 6.93 11.63
N MET A 35 1.17 8.09 11.11
CA MET A 35 0.35 8.20 9.89
C MET A 35 1.03 7.48 8.72
N PHE A 36 0.27 6.66 8.00
CA PHE A 36 0.70 5.78 6.91
C PHE A 36 1.69 4.68 7.29
N GLU A 37 1.89 4.37 8.58
CA GLU A 37 2.81 3.32 9.03
C GLU A 37 2.10 2.06 9.55
N TYR A 38 0.85 1.83 9.16
CA TYR A 38 0.10 0.68 9.65
C TYR A 38 0.71 -0.66 9.17
N ARG A 39 0.84 -1.62 10.09
CA ARG A 39 1.59 -2.87 9.89
C ARG A 39 1.11 -3.68 8.68
N ILE A 40 -0.17 -3.57 8.33
CA ILE A 40 -0.77 -4.30 7.19
C ILE A 40 -0.11 -3.95 5.85
N LEU A 41 0.44 -2.74 5.70
CA LEU A 41 1.08 -2.31 4.45
C LEU A 41 2.23 -3.23 4.05
N GLY A 42 3.18 -3.43 4.96
CA GLY A 42 4.34 -4.28 4.71
C GLY A 42 3.94 -5.73 4.43
N GLU A 43 2.90 -6.22 5.10
CA GLU A 43 2.38 -7.56 4.92
C GLU A 43 1.73 -7.75 3.54
N VAL A 44 0.85 -6.82 3.12
CA VAL A 44 0.19 -6.87 1.81
C VAL A 44 1.22 -6.73 0.69
N ILE A 45 2.11 -5.73 0.78
CA ILE A 45 3.14 -5.49 -0.25
C ILE A 45 4.04 -6.71 -0.40
N THR A 46 4.54 -7.27 0.72
CA THR A 46 5.43 -8.44 0.67
C THR A 46 4.73 -9.66 0.08
N ARG A 47 3.51 -9.95 0.53
CA ARG A 47 2.74 -11.11 0.05
C ARG A 47 2.31 -10.98 -1.40
N GLN A 48 2.08 -9.77 -1.90
CA GLN A 48 1.59 -9.55 -3.26
C GLN A 48 2.71 -9.42 -4.28
N PHE A 49 3.77 -8.68 -3.96
CA PHE A 49 4.80 -8.28 -4.93
C PHE A 49 6.20 -8.87 -4.66
N PHE A 50 6.38 -9.60 -3.56
CA PHE A 50 7.65 -10.20 -3.13
C PHE A 50 7.52 -11.69 -2.74
N ASN A 51 6.58 -12.42 -3.34
CA ASN A 51 6.23 -13.79 -2.95
C ASN A 51 6.90 -14.90 -3.80
N LYS A 52 7.57 -14.56 -4.90
CA LYS A 52 8.17 -15.50 -5.87
C LYS A 52 9.70 -15.47 -5.89
N LYS A 53 10.33 -15.11 -4.77
CA LYS A 53 11.80 -14.95 -4.65
C LYS A 53 12.35 -14.00 -5.73
N SER A 54 13.32 -14.44 -6.55
CA SER A 54 13.93 -13.65 -7.62
C SER A 54 12.97 -13.32 -8.78
N HIS A 55 11.85 -14.01 -8.90
CA HIS A 55 10.84 -13.76 -9.94
C HIS A 55 9.68 -12.89 -9.44
N SER A 56 9.81 -12.32 -8.24
CA SER A 56 8.78 -11.42 -7.74
C SER A 56 8.82 -10.10 -8.50
N GLU A 57 7.66 -9.53 -8.73
CA GLU A 57 7.49 -8.29 -9.51
C GLU A 57 8.29 -7.14 -8.88
N GLY A 58 8.31 -7.03 -7.56
CA GLY A 58 9.12 -6.04 -6.83
C GLY A 58 10.64 -6.25 -6.92
N ILE A 59 11.09 -7.40 -7.44
CA ILE A 59 12.51 -7.68 -7.72
C ILE A 59 12.82 -7.45 -9.21
N LEU A 60 11.95 -7.91 -10.11
CA LEU A 60 12.14 -7.75 -11.55
C LEU A 60 12.06 -6.28 -12.00
N TYR A 61 11.15 -5.52 -11.38
CA TYR A 61 10.92 -4.09 -11.67
C TYR A 61 11.44 -3.22 -10.53
N SER A 62 12.66 -3.50 -10.08
CA SER A 62 13.22 -2.90 -8.86
C SER A 62 13.23 -1.37 -8.91
N ALA A 63 13.48 -0.77 -10.08
CA ALA A 63 13.50 0.67 -10.28
C ALA A 63 12.12 1.33 -10.09
N ALA A 64 11.02 0.61 -10.36
CA ALA A 64 9.67 1.11 -10.12
C ALA A 64 9.18 0.90 -8.67
N PHE A 65 9.81 -0.03 -7.93
CA PHE A 65 9.44 -0.38 -6.56
C PHE A 65 10.40 0.15 -5.49
N ASN A 66 11.58 0.67 -5.86
CA ASN A 66 12.61 1.13 -4.93
C ASN A 66 12.92 2.63 -5.07
N PRO A 67 12.44 3.49 -4.13
CA PRO A 67 11.64 3.16 -2.97
C PRO A 67 10.17 2.87 -3.33
N ILE A 68 9.39 2.23 -2.45
CA ILE A 68 7.98 1.89 -2.76
C ILE A 68 7.21 3.15 -3.13
N PRO A 69 6.53 3.21 -4.30
CA PRO A 69 5.89 4.43 -4.76
C PRO A 69 4.66 4.79 -3.92
N LEU A 70 4.37 6.09 -3.80
CA LEU A 70 3.20 6.59 -3.05
C LEU A 70 1.89 6.05 -3.63
N ALA A 71 1.81 5.94 -4.95
CA ALA A 71 0.68 5.33 -5.66
C ALA A 71 0.39 3.90 -5.15
N LEU A 72 1.43 3.08 -4.95
CA LEU A 72 1.25 1.72 -4.43
C LEU A 72 0.79 1.73 -2.96
N ILE A 73 1.30 2.65 -2.13
CA ILE A 73 0.84 2.80 -0.74
C ILE A 73 -0.63 3.21 -0.71
N ALA A 74 -1.03 4.18 -1.54
CA ALA A 74 -2.42 4.61 -1.68
C ALA A 74 -3.33 3.45 -2.12
N LEU A 75 -2.90 2.69 -3.12
CA LEU A 75 -3.64 1.53 -3.63
C LEU A 75 -3.87 0.46 -2.55
N VAL A 76 -2.84 0.16 -1.75
CA VAL A 76 -2.97 -0.80 -0.64
C VAL A 76 -3.94 -0.28 0.42
N PHE A 77 -3.89 1.00 0.78
CA PHE A 77 -4.84 1.58 1.73
C PHE A 77 -6.27 1.59 1.20
N THR A 78 -6.47 1.80 -0.11
CA THR A 78 -7.78 1.62 -0.74
C THR A 78 -8.26 0.18 -0.63
N ALA A 79 -7.40 -0.81 -0.90
CA ALA A 79 -7.77 -2.22 -0.72
C ALA A 79 -8.13 -2.56 0.73
N VAL A 80 -7.40 -1.99 1.71
CA VAL A 80 -7.71 -2.12 3.15
C VAL A 80 -9.06 -1.46 3.47
N HIS A 81 -9.34 -0.28 2.94
CA HIS A 81 -10.63 0.41 3.10
C HIS A 81 -11.78 -0.51 2.67
N ILE A 82 -11.69 -1.07 1.47
CA ILE A 82 -12.71 -1.96 0.90
C ILE A 82 -12.91 -3.18 1.78
N ALA A 83 -11.81 -3.79 2.25
CA ALA A 83 -11.88 -4.94 3.14
C ALA A 83 -12.59 -4.60 4.47
N ILE A 84 -12.35 -3.42 5.04
CA ILE A 84 -13.00 -2.97 6.28
C ILE A 84 -14.49 -2.66 6.04
N GLU A 85 -14.85 -2.04 4.92
CA GLU A 85 -16.26 -1.77 4.58
C GLU A 85 -17.12 -3.03 4.49
N GLN A 86 -16.55 -4.14 4.00
CA GLN A 86 -17.25 -5.42 3.93
C GLN A 86 -17.72 -5.87 5.34
N TRP A 87 -16.86 -5.71 6.36
CA TRP A 87 -17.21 -6.03 7.75
C TRP A 87 -18.31 -5.13 8.31
N LYS A 88 -18.29 -3.82 8.01
CA LYS A 88 -19.35 -2.88 8.43
C LYS A 88 -20.72 -3.29 7.90
N SER A 89 -20.80 -3.78 6.66
CA SER A 89 -22.07 -4.19 6.05
C SER A 89 -22.65 -5.50 6.61
N GLY A 90 -21.91 -6.23 7.47
CA GLY A 90 -22.34 -7.53 7.99
C GLY A 90 -22.33 -8.66 6.95
N ILE A 91 -21.72 -8.43 5.78
CA ILE A 91 -21.55 -9.44 4.74
C ILE A 91 -20.34 -10.31 5.14
N THR A 92 -20.62 -11.40 5.85
CA THR A 92 -19.60 -12.37 6.28
C THR A 92 -19.22 -13.37 5.20
N SER A 93 -19.94 -13.39 4.07
CA SER A 93 -19.57 -14.19 2.91
C SER A 93 -18.67 -13.40 1.96
N VAL A 94 -17.47 -13.91 1.77
CA VAL A 94 -16.39 -13.48 0.84
C VAL A 94 -16.87 -13.15 -0.59
N SER A 95 -18.09 -13.49 -0.97
CA SER A 95 -18.71 -13.10 -2.24
C SER A 95 -19.65 -11.90 -2.07
N ARG A 96 -19.24 -10.71 -2.56
CA ARG A 96 -20.08 -9.87 -3.47
C ARG A 96 -19.59 -8.45 -3.77
N ARG A 97 -18.54 -7.93 -3.13
CA ARG A 97 -17.99 -6.62 -3.53
C ARG A 97 -16.63 -6.79 -4.19
N SER A 98 -16.64 -7.00 -5.50
CA SER A 98 -15.44 -6.87 -6.32
C SER A 98 -15.00 -5.41 -6.34
N PHE A 99 -13.70 -5.15 -6.39
CA PHE A 99 -13.18 -3.80 -6.65
C PHE A 99 -13.84 -3.23 -7.91
N LYS A 100 -14.44 -2.05 -7.78
CA LYS A 100 -14.93 -1.25 -8.89
C LYS A 100 -14.19 0.07 -8.84
N GLU A 101 -13.44 0.35 -9.91
CA GLU A 101 -12.66 1.57 -10.01
C GLU A 101 -13.53 2.82 -9.82
N THR A 102 -14.70 2.88 -10.48
CA THR A 102 -15.62 4.02 -10.36
C THR A 102 -16.12 4.29 -8.94
N GLU A 103 -16.13 3.27 -8.08
CA GLU A 103 -16.57 3.38 -6.68
C GLU A 103 -15.42 3.79 -5.75
N TYR A 104 -14.22 3.27 -6.00
CA TYR A 104 -13.08 3.41 -5.07
C TYR A 104 -11.97 4.33 -5.55
N HIS A 105 -12.04 4.85 -6.78
CA HIS A 105 -11.12 5.87 -7.29
C HIS A 105 -11.09 7.13 -6.42
N PRO A 106 -12.24 7.68 -5.93
CA PRO A 106 -12.20 8.83 -5.02
C PRO A 106 -11.44 8.54 -3.71
N ILE A 107 -11.57 7.33 -3.16
CA ILE A 107 -10.87 6.91 -1.94
C ILE A 107 -9.36 6.80 -2.21
N TYR A 108 -8.98 6.24 -3.36
CA TYR A 108 -7.59 6.19 -3.81
C TYR A 108 -6.99 7.60 -3.95
N GLN A 109 -7.69 8.52 -4.62
CA GLN A 109 -7.22 9.90 -4.78
C GLN A 109 -7.06 10.61 -3.42
N GLN A 110 -7.98 10.39 -2.48
CA GLN A 110 -7.87 10.94 -1.13
C GLN A 110 -6.64 10.42 -0.39
N HIS A 111 -6.31 9.13 -0.51
CA HIS A 111 -5.07 8.59 0.05
C HIS A 111 -3.83 9.17 -0.60
N LEU A 112 -3.82 9.30 -1.93
CA LEU A 112 -2.69 9.86 -2.67
C LEU A 112 -2.45 11.33 -2.29
N GLN A 113 -3.51 12.15 -2.26
CA GLN A 113 -3.44 13.54 -1.79
C GLN A 113 -3.00 13.64 -0.33
N GLY A 114 -3.45 12.71 0.52
CA GLY A 114 -3.02 12.64 1.92
C GLY A 114 -1.54 12.34 2.07
N LEU A 115 -1.01 11.40 1.28
CA LEU A 115 0.41 11.06 1.24
C LEU A 115 1.24 12.25 0.75
N ASP A 116 0.81 12.95 -0.30
CA ASP A 116 1.50 14.12 -0.81
C ASP A 116 1.51 15.28 0.21
N LYS A 117 0.35 15.59 0.81
CA LYS A 117 0.26 16.56 1.91
C LYS A 117 1.19 16.19 3.06
N TRP A 118 1.22 14.92 3.46
CA TRP A 118 2.10 14.45 4.53
C TRP A 118 3.58 14.59 4.15
N LYS A 119 3.97 14.18 2.93
CA LYS A 119 5.32 14.34 2.39
C LYS A 119 5.80 15.79 2.45
N ASN A 120 4.92 16.73 2.12
CA ASN A 120 5.23 18.15 1.97
C ASN A 120 4.98 18.99 3.23
N PHE A 121 4.49 18.39 4.33
CA PHE A 121 4.15 19.14 5.55
C PHE A 121 5.37 19.77 6.24
N ASN A 122 6.47 19.02 6.41
CA ASN A 122 7.77 19.54 6.84
C ASN A 122 8.91 18.54 6.57
N ASN A 123 10.16 18.96 6.78
CA ASN A 123 11.35 18.12 6.56
C ASN A 123 11.37 16.81 7.37
N ASN A 124 10.71 16.75 8.53
CA ASN A 124 10.64 15.51 9.31
C ASN A 124 9.69 14.52 8.65
N THR A 125 8.52 14.97 8.18
CA THR A 125 7.55 14.10 7.50
C THR A 125 8.07 13.64 6.15
N THR A 126 8.76 14.50 5.39
CA THR A 126 9.45 14.11 4.15
C THR A 126 10.45 12.98 4.40
N ARG A 127 11.32 13.12 5.40
CA ARG A 127 12.33 12.10 5.74
C ARG A 127 11.70 10.83 6.29
N ALA A 128 10.67 10.96 7.13
CA ALA A 128 9.96 9.81 7.70
C ALA A 128 9.30 8.98 6.60
N LEU A 129 8.61 9.63 5.66
CA LEU A 129 7.94 8.95 4.56
C LEU A 129 8.95 8.28 3.61
N ALA A 130 10.02 8.99 3.21
CA ALA A 130 11.08 8.41 2.38
C ALA A 130 11.72 7.17 3.04
N LYS A 131 12.01 7.27 4.35
CA LYS A 131 12.50 6.13 5.13
C LYS A 131 11.49 4.99 5.18
N HIS A 132 10.19 5.29 5.31
CA HIS A 132 9.14 4.28 5.33
C HIS A 132 9.02 3.56 3.98
N GLN A 133 9.00 4.29 2.86
CA GLN A 133 8.99 3.71 1.50
C GLN A 133 10.19 2.79 1.28
N GLN A 134 11.38 3.21 1.73
CA GLN A 134 12.59 2.38 1.66
C GLN A 134 12.48 1.14 2.54
N ASN A 135 11.97 1.27 3.77
CA ASN A 135 11.78 0.15 4.69
C ASN A 135 10.79 -0.89 4.15
N LEU A 136 9.70 -0.46 3.51
CA LEU A 136 8.74 -1.36 2.87
C LEU A 136 9.41 -2.17 1.75
N TYR A 137 10.21 -1.53 0.90
CA TYR A 137 10.98 -2.22 -0.13
C TYR A 137 12.00 -3.21 0.47
N SER A 138 12.75 -2.77 1.48
CA SER A 138 13.73 -3.61 2.18
C SER A 138 13.11 -4.80 2.90
N LEU A 139 11.88 -4.65 3.43
CA LEU A 139 11.15 -5.74 4.06
C LEU A 139 10.81 -6.83 3.02
N GLY A 140 10.25 -6.44 1.88
CA GLY A 140 9.89 -7.36 0.80
C GLY A 140 11.11 -8.07 0.20
N SER A 141 12.16 -7.33 -0.12
CA SER A 141 13.41 -7.89 -0.69
C SER A 141 14.16 -8.82 0.27
N LYS A 142 14.11 -8.58 1.58
CA LYS A 142 14.65 -9.53 2.56
C LYS A 142 13.83 -10.81 2.64
N PHE A 143 12.50 -10.69 2.53
CA PHE A 143 11.62 -11.86 2.53
C PHE A 143 11.90 -12.82 1.36
N THR A 144 12.38 -12.29 0.23
CA THR A 144 12.80 -13.11 -0.92
C THR A 144 14.20 -13.71 -0.77
N GLY A 145 14.95 -13.37 0.28
CA GLY A 145 16.37 -13.72 0.44
C GLY A 145 17.27 -13.01 -0.57
N PHE A 146 16.79 -11.94 -1.21
CA PHE A 146 17.49 -11.23 -2.27
C PHE A 146 18.42 -10.17 -1.70
N ASN A 147 19.72 -10.28 -1.98
CA ASN A 147 20.68 -9.21 -1.75
C ASN A 147 20.69 -8.31 -2.99
N TRP A 148 19.96 -7.20 -2.92
CA TRP A 148 19.94 -6.22 -4.02
C TRP A 148 21.36 -5.70 -4.29
N LYS A 149 21.78 -5.87 -5.54
CA LYS A 149 22.88 -5.14 -6.16
C LYS A 149 22.25 -4.40 -7.34
N PRO A 150 22.62 -3.14 -7.61
CA PRO A 150 22.14 -2.44 -8.79
C PRO A 150 22.53 -3.28 -10.02
N ASN A 151 21.55 -3.91 -10.65
CA ASN A 151 21.77 -4.66 -11.87
C ASN A 151 21.72 -3.65 -13.01
N VAL A 152 22.85 -2.99 -13.28
CA VAL A 152 23.00 -2.14 -14.45
C VAL A 152 23.19 -3.07 -15.64
N SER A 153 22.09 -3.62 -16.16
CA SER A 153 22.11 -4.31 -17.45
C SER A 153 22.64 -3.32 -18.48
N SER A 154 23.52 -3.74 -19.39
CA SER A 154 23.92 -2.86 -20.50
C SER A 154 22.87 -2.82 -21.61
N ASP A 155 21.83 -3.65 -21.54
CA ASP A 155 20.72 -3.68 -22.48
C ASP A 155 19.75 -2.51 -22.18
N PRO A 156 19.61 -1.52 -23.09
CA PRO A 156 18.70 -0.39 -22.89
C PRO A 156 17.22 -0.80 -22.81
N PHE A 157 16.85 -2.00 -23.27
CA PHE A 157 15.49 -2.54 -23.20
C PHE A 157 15.29 -3.58 -22.10
N ALA A 158 16.25 -3.70 -21.18
CA ALA A 158 16.05 -4.51 -19.98
C ALA A 158 14.79 -4.03 -19.23
N GLU A 159 14.02 -4.97 -18.69
CA GLU A 159 12.75 -4.71 -17.99
C GLU A 159 12.87 -3.63 -16.90
N ASP A 160 14.01 -3.59 -16.18
CA ASP A 160 14.25 -2.58 -15.13
C ASP A 160 14.49 -1.17 -15.69
N HIS A 161 15.12 -1.07 -16.87
CA HIS A 161 15.30 0.20 -17.58
C HIS A 161 13.99 0.72 -18.15
N LEU A 162 13.17 -0.18 -18.71
CA LEU A 162 11.83 0.17 -19.18
C LEU A 162 10.94 0.61 -18.02
N ALA A 163 11.00 -0.08 -16.88
CA ALA A 163 10.28 0.27 -15.67
C ALA A 163 10.73 1.62 -15.10
N HIS A 164 12.05 1.90 -15.09
CA HIS A 164 12.57 3.20 -14.68
C HIS A 164 12.08 4.32 -15.61
N ALA A 165 12.22 4.15 -16.92
CA ALA A 165 11.77 5.12 -17.90
C ALA A 165 10.26 5.40 -17.78
N ALA A 166 9.45 4.35 -17.63
CA ALA A 166 8.01 4.46 -17.42
C ALA A 166 7.64 5.19 -16.12
N ALA A 167 8.36 4.91 -15.02
CA ALA A 167 8.14 5.58 -13.73
C ALA A 167 8.55 7.06 -13.73
N THR A 168 9.35 7.50 -14.72
CA THR A 168 9.78 8.90 -14.89
C THR A 168 8.95 9.66 -15.93
N LEU A 169 7.96 9.03 -16.56
CA LEU A 169 6.99 9.75 -17.37
C LEU A 169 6.13 10.57 -16.39
N ASP A 170 6.18 11.89 -16.50
CA ASP A 170 5.31 12.78 -15.73
C ASP A 170 3.84 12.40 -15.96
N ASP A 171 3.03 12.43 -14.90
CA ASP A 171 1.57 12.18 -14.88
C ASP A 171 0.80 13.32 -15.63
N ASP A 172 1.26 13.75 -16.81
CA ASP A 172 0.66 14.81 -17.64
C ASP A 172 -0.63 14.37 -18.37
N PHE A 173 -1.30 13.32 -17.88
CA PHE A 173 -2.62 12.93 -18.36
C PHE A 173 -3.67 13.26 -17.31
N ASP A 174 -4.07 14.53 -17.31
CA ASP A 174 -5.36 14.96 -16.78
C ASP A 174 -6.49 14.25 -17.58
N PHE A 175 -7.15 13.27 -16.95
CA PHE A 175 -8.43 12.72 -17.40
C PHE A 175 -9.56 13.17 -16.48
#